data_AF-A0A7G8EFW0-F1
#
_entry.id   AF-A0A7G8EFW0-F1
#
_cell.length_a   1.000
_cell.length_b   1.000
_cell.length_c   1.000
_cell.angle_alpha   90.00
_cell.angle_beta   90.00
_cell.angle_gamma   90.00
#
_symmetry.space_group_name_H-M   'P 1'
#
loop_
_entity.id
_entity.type
_entity.pdbx_description
1 polymer ?
#
loop_
_entity_poly.entity_id
_entity_poly.type
_entity_poly.pdbx_seq_one_letter_code
_entity_poly.pdbx_strand_id
1 'polypeptide(L)'
;MGFTLTELLVAAFIGMMTATVAGQALVSHLESSEKAEAMERQRNDWSRATSFIEAEIALSERLISNSSNVLIPPICPINTSNTSSEFRFAIDMRRDLPLAIYAVKPSTSDWLPNNTLWRCGPALEDDGSYNNSMEWSLILDGLDGDSEDGGFTVTTNDGKYASFTLALRGHATVKYGSVTGARARISPLYSRPSEGSLCDASNLVNVPGKAGEADDITVPIANIKAGEDVLVCGYGGGDKITGSDANDIIEAGDNGSSILNGEAGNDFLRGTNDADTLNGGDGIDVLVGRGGNDRLDGGGGDKNIYLLGTGADTVNGGPGLDIVFLEGKRSNYGTAGCTKTQCTITQSDQENQTLKNVEILIFDDARLDLPN
;
A
#
# COMPACT_ATOMS: atom_id res chain seq x y z
N MET A 1 58.19 8.01 24.83
CA MET A 1 58.00 8.68 23.54
C MET A 1 56.70 9.44 23.65
N GLY A 2 56.77 10.77 23.81
CA GLY A 2 55.60 11.63 23.95
C GLY A 2 55.24 12.20 22.60
N PHE A 3 53.95 12.20 22.27
CA PHE A 3 53.44 12.78 21.03
C PHE A 3 53.73 14.28 21.00
N THR A 4 54.09 14.77 19.83
CA THR A 4 54.33 16.19 19.58
C THR A 4 53.01 16.96 19.56
N LEU A 5 53.06 18.25 19.89
CA LEU A 5 51.87 19.12 19.89
C LEU A 5 51.15 19.11 18.53
N THR A 6 51.89 18.95 17.44
CA THR A 6 51.40 18.83 16.07
C THR A 6 50.58 17.54 15.85
N GLU A 7 51.02 16.41 16.40
CA GLU A 7 50.30 15.14 16.31
C GLU A 7 48.99 15.18 17.11
N LEU A 8 48.97 15.86 18.26
CA LEU A 8 47.76 16.04 19.07
C LEU A 8 46.73 16.95 18.38
N LEU A 9 47.18 18.00 17.70
CA LEU A 9 46.32 18.92 16.94
C LEU A 9 45.72 18.24 15.70
N VAL A 10 46.48 17.41 15.00
CA VAL A 10 45.99 16.61 13.87
C VAL A 10 44.95 15.59 14.33
N ALA A 11 45.20 14.90 15.45
CA ALA A 11 44.23 13.96 16.03
C ALA A 11 42.92 14.65 16.46
N ALA A 12 43.00 15.84 17.07
CA ALA A 12 41.81 16.63 17.45
C ALA A 12 41.02 17.12 16.23
N PHE A 13 41.71 17.52 15.15
CA PHE A 13 41.07 17.96 13.92
C PHE A 13 40.38 16.82 13.17
N ILE A 14 41.02 15.65 13.11
CA ILE A 14 40.43 14.43 12.54
C ILE A 14 39.20 14.00 13.36
N GLY A 15 39.30 14.02 14.70
CA GLY A 15 38.17 13.71 15.60
C GLY A 15 36.97 14.64 15.47
N MET A 16 37.19 15.94 15.21
CA MET A 16 36.12 16.90 14.94
C MET A 16 35.47 16.64 13.56
N MET A 17 36.27 16.36 12.53
CA MET A 17 35.75 16.07 11.19
C MET A 17 34.88 14.79 11.19
N THR A 18 35.32 13.72 11.87
CA THR A 18 34.55 12.47 11.93
C THR A 18 33.26 12.61 12.74
N ALA A 19 33.25 13.38 13.83
CA ALA A 19 32.04 13.63 14.61
C ALA A 19 31.01 14.48 13.84
N THR A 20 31.45 15.44 13.03
CA THR A 20 30.54 16.30 12.24
C THR A 20 29.89 15.52 11.09
N VAL A 21 30.67 14.66 10.42
CA VAL A 21 30.17 13.79 9.34
C VAL A 21 29.22 12.73 9.91
N ALA A 22 29.52 12.15 11.06
CA ALA A 22 28.63 11.19 11.73
C ALA A 22 27.33 11.86 12.22
N GLY A 23 27.39 13.10 12.71
CA GLY A 23 26.21 13.87 13.10
C GLY A 23 25.31 14.25 11.92
N GLN A 24 25.89 14.62 10.78
CA GLN A 24 25.14 14.90 9.55
C GLN A 24 24.53 13.63 8.96
N ALA A 25 25.26 12.51 8.98
CA ALA A 25 24.75 11.22 8.55
C ALA A 25 23.56 10.76 9.40
N LEU A 26 23.66 10.89 10.73
CA LEU A 26 22.58 10.53 11.66
C LEU A 26 21.33 11.40 11.47
N VAL A 27 21.51 12.71 11.29
CA VAL A 27 20.39 13.64 11.02
C VAL A 27 19.73 13.33 9.68
N SER A 28 20.52 13.07 8.62
CA SER A 28 19.96 12.66 7.33
C SER A 28 19.24 11.31 7.38
N HIS A 29 19.68 10.42 8.27
CA HIS A 29 19.07 9.10 8.47
C HIS A 29 17.72 9.20 9.19
N LEU A 30 17.61 10.10 10.17
CA LEU A 30 16.37 10.39 10.91
C LEU A 30 15.35 11.12 10.01
N GLU A 31 15.82 12.07 9.18
CA GLU A 31 14.96 12.74 8.20
C GLU A 31 14.48 11.78 7.09
N SER A 32 15.27 10.76 6.72
CA SER A 32 14.87 9.76 5.74
C SER A 32 13.86 8.75 6.28
N SER A 33 13.97 8.34 7.55
CA SER A 33 13.05 7.38 8.17
C SER A 33 11.66 7.99 8.38
N GLU A 34 11.58 9.22 8.89
CA GLU A 34 10.30 9.93 9.04
C GLU A 34 9.59 10.15 7.69
N LYS A 35 10.37 10.36 6.62
CA LYS A 35 9.86 10.59 5.27
C LYS A 35 9.38 9.31 4.59
N ALA A 36 10.08 8.20 4.79
CA ALA A 36 9.65 6.89 4.30
C ALA A 36 8.37 6.43 5.00
N GLU A 37 8.33 6.54 6.33
CA GLU A 37 7.17 6.21 7.16
C GLU A 37 5.94 7.11 6.84
N ALA A 38 6.16 8.40 6.56
CA ALA A 38 5.09 9.29 6.12
C ALA A 38 4.57 8.94 4.72
N MET A 39 5.45 8.56 3.79
CA MET A 39 5.05 8.16 2.44
C MET A 39 4.32 6.80 2.43
N GLU A 40 4.77 5.84 3.23
CA GLU A 40 4.14 4.53 3.44
C GLU A 40 2.72 4.68 4.01
N ARG A 41 2.58 5.43 5.12
CA ARG A 41 1.27 5.75 5.71
C ARG A 41 0.37 6.46 4.72
N GLN A 42 0.90 7.45 4.00
CA GLN A 42 0.13 8.19 3.01
C GLN A 42 -0.27 7.30 1.82
N ARG A 43 0.55 6.32 1.41
CA ARG A 43 0.19 5.32 0.38
C ARG A 43 -0.87 4.33 0.84
N ASN A 44 -0.74 3.80 2.06
CA ASN A 44 -1.71 2.87 2.63
C ASN A 44 -3.05 3.57 2.90
N ASP A 45 -3.03 4.77 3.47
CA ASP A 45 -4.22 5.60 3.64
C ASP A 45 -4.82 5.99 2.29
N TRP A 46 -4.00 6.21 1.27
CA TRP A 46 -4.45 6.46 -0.09
C TRP A 46 -5.18 5.27 -0.72
N SER A 47 -4.59 4.07 -0.66
CA SER A 47 -5.25 2.84 -1.16
C SER A 47 -6.58 2.61 -0.45
N ARG A 48 -6.61 2.75 0.89
CA ARG A 48 -7.85 2.62 1.67
C ARG A 48 -8.89 3.68 1.30
N ALA A 49 -8.49 4.94 1.17
CA ALA A 49 -9.38 6.05 0.83
C ALA A 49 -9.99 5.89 -0.57
N THR A 50 -9.18 5.50 -1.55
CA THR A 50 -9.64 5.31 -2.93
C THR A 50 -10.55 4.11 -3.07
N SER A 51 -10.20 2.95 -2.50
CA SER A 51 -11.09 1.78 -2.49
C SER A 51 -12.41 2.06 -1.78
N PHE A 52 -12.39 2.86 -0.71
CA PHE A 52 -13.60 3.28 0.00
C PHE A 52 -14.51 4.16 -0.89
N ILE A 53 -13.94 5.18 -1.54
CA ILE A 53 -14.68 6.08 -2.44
C ILE A 53 -15.24 5.32 -3.64
N GLU A 54 -14.47 4.39 -4.22
CA GLU A 54 -14.92 3.54 -5.32
C GLU A 54 -16.10 2.65 -4.91
N ALA A 55 -16.03 2.04 -3.73
CA ALA A 55 -17.12 1.23 -3.20
C ALA A 55 -18.40 2.08 -3.01
N GLU A 56 -18.27 3.30 -2.50
CA GLU A 56 -19.41 4.19 -2.28
C GLU A 56 -20.02 4.68 -3.61
N ILE A 57 -19.19 5.00 -4.60
CA ILE A 57 -19.64 5.34 -5.96
C ILE A 57 -20.33 4.15 -6.62
N ALA A 58 -19.81 2.93 -6.45
CA ALA A 58 -20.42 1.72 -7.01
C ALA A 58 -21.81 1.43 -6.41
N LEU A 59 -22.00 1.77 -5.14
CA LEU A 59 -23.29 1.65 -4.43
C LEU A 59 -24.26 2.79 -4.77
N SER A 60 -23.80 3.84 -5.45
CA SER A 60 -24.61 5.03 -5.71
C SER A 60 -25.67 4.86 -6.78
N GLU A 61 -26.84 5.46 -6.54
CA GLU A 61 -27.87 5.67 -7.55
C GLU A 61 -27.48 6.79 -8.53
N ARG A 62 -26.83 7.84 -8.02
CA ARG A 62 -26.48 9.05 -8.78
C ARG A 62 -25.30 9.80 -8.15
N LEU A 63 -24.48 10.41 -9.01
CA LEU A 63 -23.43 11.35 -8.63
C LEU A 63 -23.83 12.79 -8.95
N ILE A 64 -23.49 13.72 -8.06
CA ILE A 64 -23.78 15.15 -8.20
C ILE A 64 -22.48 15.93 -8.06
N SER A 65 -21.97 16.48 -9.16
CA SER A 65 -20.72 17.26 -9.21
C SER A 65 -20.93 18.77 -9.00
N ASN A 66 -22.17 19.26 -9.09
CA ASN A 66 -22.48 20.67 -8.87
C ASN A 66 -23.11 20.87 -7.50
N SER A 67 -22.46 21.67 -6.65
CA SER A 67 -22.92 22.01 -5.30
C SER A 67 -24.29 22.69 -5.27
N SER A 68 -24.69 23.38 -6.35
CA SER A 68 -26.00 24.05 -6.46
C SER A 68 -27.18 23.07 -6.50
N ASN A 69 -26.92 21.80 -6.82
CA ASN A 69 -27.94 20.75 -6.92
C ASN A 69 -28.10 19.93 -5.63
N VAL A 70 -27.35 20.27 -4.57
CA VAL A 70 -27.33 19.53 -3.30
C VAL A 70 -27.68 20.48 -2.16
N LEU A 71 -28.63 20.08 -1.32
CA LEU A 71 -28.87 20.76 -0.05
C LEU A 71 -27.88 20.22 0.98
N ILE A 72 -26.83 20.99 1.28
CA ILE A 72 -25.83 20.60 2.27
C ILE A 72 -26.41 20.83 3.68
N PRO A 73 -26.49 19.78 4.52
CA PRO A 73 -26.96 19.90 5.89
C PRO A 73 -26.07 20.83 6.73
N PRO A 74 -26.63 21.59 7.70
CA PRO A 74 -25.85 22.48 8.58
C PRO A 74 -24.80 21.76 9.43
N ILE A 75 -24.92 20.45 9.61
CA ILE A 75 -23.96 19.61 10.34
C ILE A 75 -22.67 19.36 9.54
N CYS A 76 -22.67 19.59 8.21
CA CYS A 76 -21.48 19.53 7.38
C CYS A 76 -20.85 20.94 7.28
N PRO A 77 -19.65 21.18 7.84
CA PRO A 77 -19.01 22.50 7.85
C PRO A 77 -18.30 22.81 6.52
N ILE A 78 -19.01 22.67 5.40
CA ILE A 78 -18.51 22.94 4.05
C ILE A 78 -18.99 24.32 3.63
N ASN A 79 -18.07 25.22 3.28
CA ASN A 79 -18.43 26.57 2.86
C ASN A 79 -18.81 26.57 1.37
N THR A 80 -20.10 26.71 1.09
CA THR A 80 -20.62 26.87 -0.28
C THR A 80 -20.76 28.32 -0.71
N SER A 81 -20.41 29.29 0.16
CA SER A 81 -20.56 30.71 -0.15
C SER A 81 -19.33 31.25 -0.89
N ASN A 82 -19.56 31.62 -2.15
CA ASN A 82 -18.74 32.45 -3.03
C ASN A 82 -17.46 31.86 -3.67
N THR A 83 -16.97 30.69 -3.26
CA THR A 83 -15.99 29.93 -4.06
C THR A 83 -16.21 28.45 -3.86
N SER A 84 -16.61 27.75 -4.92
CA SER A 84 -16.87 26.30 -5.00
C SER A 84 -15.63 25.42 -4.80
N SER A 85 -14.59 25.92 -4.13
CA SER A 85 -13.28 25.27 -4.02
C SER A 85 -13.22 24.19 -2.95
N GLU A 86 -14.22 24.06 -2.07
CA GLU A 86 -14.25 23.01 -1.04
C GLU A 86 -15.10 21.81 -1.48
N PHE A 87 -16.28 22.03 -2.06
CA PHE A 87 -17.13 20.93 -2.56
C PHE A 87 -16.46 20.20 -3.73
N ARG A 88 -16.58 18.87 -3.77
CA ARG A 88 -16.06 18.06 -4.88
C ARG A 88 -17.17 17.32 -5.59
N PHE A 89 -17.91 16.51 -4.84
CA PHE A 89 -19.06 15.79 -5.35
C PHE A 89 -19.92 15.30 -4.19
N ALA A 90 -21.18 14.99 -4.49
CA ALA A 90 -22.07 14.29 -3.59
C ALA A 90 -22.55 13.00 -4.25
N ILE A 91 -22.81 12.01 -3.40
CA ILE A 91 -23.24 10.67 -3.74
C ILE A 91 -24.64 10.45 -3.18
N ASP A 92 -25.55 10.06 -4.06
CA ASP A 92 -26.88 9.58 -3.71
C ASP A 92 -26.77 8.04 -3.55
N MET A 93 -26.58 7.56 -2.32
CA MET A 93 -26.33 6.11 -2.09
C MET A 93 -27.60 5.27 -2.25
N ARG A 94 -28.69 5.65 -1.57
CA ARG A 94 -29.98 4.97 -1.64
C ARG A 94 -31.08 5.93 -1.19
N ARG A 95 -32.30 5.78 -1.72
CA ARG A 95 -33.46 6.63 -1.37
C ARG A 95 -33.82 6.70 0.12
N ASP A 96 -33.37 5.76 0.94
CA ASP A 96 -33.61 5.68 2.39
C ASP A 96 -32.49 6.29 3.24
N LEU A 97 -31.34 6.59 2.64
CA LEU A 97 -30.15 7.15 3.30
C LEU A 97 -29.93 8.62 2.92
N PRO A 98 -29.35 9.43 3.83
CA PRO A 98 -28.93 10.78 3.50
C PRO A 98 -27.80 10.78 2.45
N LEU A 99 -27.69 11.90 1.74
CA LEU A 99 -26.61 12.15 0.78
C LEU A 99 -25.25 12.12 1.48
N ALA A 100 -24.26 11.48 0.86
CA ALA A 100 -22.86 11.62 1.25
C ALA A 100 -22.20 12.71 0.42
N ILE A 101 -21.46 13.59 1.07
CA ILE A 101 -20.85 14.78 0.50
C ILE A 101 -19.36 14.72 0.75
N TYR A 102 -18.59 14.88 -0.32
CA TYR A 102 -17.13 14.92 -0.29
C TYR A 102 -16.64 16.34 -0.51
N ALA A 103 -15.73 16.79 0.34
CA ALA A 103 -15.13 18.11 0.26
C ALA A 103 -13.65 18.10 0.64
N VAL A 104 -12.87 18.96 0.02
CA VAL A 104 -11.48 19.23 0.42
C VAL A 104 -11.45 20.53 1.19
N LYS A 105 -10.92 20.50 2.40
CA LYS A 105 -10.81 21.69 3.24
C LYS A 105 -9.36 22.18 3.28
N PRO A 106 -9.10 23.48 3.02
CA PRO A 106 -7.79 24.06 3.26
C PRO A 106 -7.53 24.11 4.77
N SER A 107 -6.30 23.78 5.20
CA SER A 107 -5.91 23.85 6.61
C SER A 107 -5.97 25.31 7.09
N THR A 108 -6.61 25.55 8.24
CA THR A 108 -6.66 26.87 8.89
C THR A 108 -5.71 26.98 10.08
N SER A 109 -4.86 25.98 10.32
CA SER A 109 -3.95 25.96 11.47
C SER A 109 -2.57 25.47 11.07
N ASP A 110 -1.54 26.21 11.49
CA ASP A 110 -0.12 25.98 11.17
C ASP A 110 0.43 24.59 11.59
N TRP A 111 -0.36 23.79 12.33
CA TRP A 111 0.00 22.44 12.81
C TRP A 111 -0.72 21.29 12.07
N LEU A 112 -1.70 21.57 11.22
CA LEU A 112 -2.37 20.56 10.38
C LEU A 112 -1.77 20.59 8.96
N PRO A 113 -1.48 19.43 8.35
CA PRO A 113 -0.93 19.36 6.99
C PRO A 113 -1.89 19.98 5.95
N ASN A 114 -1.32 20.45 4.85
CA ASN A 114 -2.06 21.15 3.80
C ASN A 114 -3.09 20.23 3.14
N ASN A 115 -4.33 20.74 2.99
CA ASN A 115 -5.48 20.17 2.29
C ASN A 115 -5.90 18.74 2.68
N THR A 116 -7.05 18.63 3.34
CA THR A 116 -7.63 17.37 3.82
C THR A 116 -8.91 17.02 3.08
N LEU A 117 -9.08 15.74 2.72
CA LEU A 117 -10.32 15.19 2.16
C LEU A 117 -11.25 14.74 3.28
N TRP A 118 -12.46 15.30 3.26
CA TRP A 118 -13.51 15.02 4.22
C TRP A 118 -14.71 14.37 3.55
N ARG A 119 -15.35 13.47 4.29
CA ARG A 119 -16.66 12.90 3.98
C ARG A 119 -17.66 13.34 5.03
N CYS A 120 -18.82 13.83 4.60
CA CYS A 120 -19.99 14.05 5.44
C CYS A 120 -21.13 13.20 4.90
N GLY A 121 -21.58 12.18 5.64
CA GLY A 121 -22.57 11.23 5.13
C GLY A 121 -23.15 10.34 6.22
N PRO A 122 -23.97 9.33 5.86
CA PRO A 122 -24.45 8.36 6.83
C PRO A 122 -23.27 7.61 7.47
N ALA A 123 -23.38 7.35 8.77
CA ALA A 123 -22.37 6.65 9.53
C ALA A 123 -22.36 5.15 9.19
N LEU A 124 -21.21 4.53 9.43
CA LEU A 124 -20.96 3.12 9.20
C LEU A 124 -20.94 2.42 10.57
N GLU A 125 -21.77 1.40 10.73
CA GLU A 125 -21.75 0.53 11.91
C GLU A 125 -20.54 -0.44 11.84
N ASP A 126 -20.20 -1.06 12.97
CA ASP A 126 -19.09 -2.03 13.07
C ASP A 126 -19.26 -3.25 12.14
N ASP A 127 -20.50 -3.52 11.70
CA ASP A 127 -20.83 -4.58 10.74
C ASP A 127 -20.73 -4.15 9.27
N GLY A 128 -20.33 -2.91 9.01
CA GLY A 128 -20.22 -2.32 7.67
C GLY A 128 -21.55 -1.85 7.07
N SER A 129 -22.65 -1.84 7.82
CA SER A 129 -23.93 -1.30 7.37
C SER A 129 -24.04 0.22 7.57
N TYR A 130 -24.75 0.90 6.67
CA TYR A 130 -25.03 2.34 6.80
C TYR A 130 -26.23 2.58 7.71
N ASN A 131 -26.11 3.52 8.64
CA ASN A 131 -27.22 4.02 9.43
C ASN A 131 -27.67 5.41 8.95
N ASN A 132 -28.78 5.93 9.49
CA ASN A 132 -29.30 7.26 9.14
C ASN A 132 -28.68 8.42 9.92
N SER A 133 -27.66 8.15 10.74
CA SER A 133 -26.94 9.18 11.51
C SER A 133 -25.93 9.85 10.60
N MET A 134 -25.95 11.19 10.52
CA MET A 134 -24.92 11.92 9.77
C MET A 134 -23.66 12.06 10.61
N GLU A 135 -22.54 11.61 10.05
CA GLU A 135 -21.22 11.76 10.62
C GLU A 135 -20.25 12.42 9.65
N TRP A 136 -19.24 13.06 10.23
CA TRP A 136 -18.12 13.64 9.51
C TRP A 136 -16.89 12.78 9.78
N SER A 137 -16.18 12.44 8.72
CA SER A 137 -15.01 11.58 8.79
C SER A 137 -13.89 12.17 7.96
N LEU A 138 -12.69 12.19 8.52
CA LEU A 138 -11.46 12.45 7.78
C LEU A 138 -11.17 11.21 6.94
N ILE A 139 -11.04 11.38 5.62
CA ILE A 139 -10.75 10.28 4.71
C ILE A 139 -9.27 10.23 4.37
N LEU A 140 -8.67 11.39 4.08
CA LEU A 140 -7.28 11.46 3.66
C LEU A 140 -6.68 12.83 3.96
N ASP A 141 -5.41 12.85 4.32
CA ASP A 141 -4.62 14.06 4.60
C ASP A 141 -3.42 14.17 3.64
N GLY A 142 -2.81 15.36 3.58
CA GLY A 142 -1.60 15.63 2.81
C GLY A 142 -1.84 15.80 1.31
N LEU A 143 -2.98 16.35 0.91
CA LEU A 143 -3.22 16.65 -0.50
C LEU A 143 -2.34 17.80 -0.99
N ASP A 144 -1.93 17.73 -2.24
CA ASP A 144 -1.17 18.81 -2.87
C ASP A 144 -2.06 20.02 -3.11
N GLY A 145 -2.00 20.98 -2.19
CA GLY A 145 -2.76 22.20 -2.30
C GLY A 145 -2.30 23.19 -3.36
N ASP A 146 -1.15 22.95 -3.96
CA ASP A 146 -0.64 23.74 -5.07
C ASP A 146 -1.19 23.24 -6.43
N SER A 147 -1.85 22.07 -6.46
CA SER A 147 -2.52 21.56 -7.66
C SER A 147 -3.86 22.26 -7.92
N GLU A 148 -4.28 22.32 -9.20
CA GLU A 148 -5.67 22.66 -9.53
C GLU A 148 -6.62 21.74 -8.75
N ASP A 149 -7.64 22.34 -8.12
CA ASP A 149 -8.60 21.69 -7.21
C ASP A 149 -8.00 21.04 -5.94
N GLY A 150 -6.84 21.52 -5.48
CA GLY A 150 -6.30 21.23 -4.14
C GLY A 150 -5.96 19.76 -3.91
N GLY A 151 -5.53 19.08 -4.97
CA GLY A 151 -5.07 17.70 -4.94
C GLY A 151 -6.18 16.67 -5.11
N PHE A 152 -7.41 17.04 -5.42
CA PHE A 152 -8.48 16.09 -5.74
C PHE A 152 -9.43 16.66 -6.79
N THR A 153 -9.39 16.13 -8.01
CA THR A 153 -10.32 16.48 -9.09
C THR A 153 -11.31 15.35 -9.29
N VAL A 154 -12.56 15.65 -9.68
CA VAL A 154 -13.56 14.64 -10.05
C VAL A 154 -14.25 15.08 -11.33
N THR A 155 -14.15 14.28 -12.38
CA THR A 155 -14.87 14.47 -13.64
C THR A 155 -16.02 13.47 -13.70
N THR A 156 -17.25 13.98 -13.70
CA THR A 156 -18.45 13.15 -13.84
C THR A 156 -18.93 13.11 -15.28
N ASN A 157 -19.12 11.92 -15.85
CA ASN A 157 -19.78 11.73 -17.15
C ASN A 157 -21.13 11.02 -16.96
N ASP A 158 -22.20 11.63 -17.48
CA ASP A 158 -23.57 11.09 -17.56
C ASP A 158 -24.12 10.37 -16.31
N GLY A 159 -23.81 10.90 -15.12
CA GLY A 159 -24.54 10.63 -13.88
C GLY A 159 -24.22 9.31 -13.14
N LYS A 160 -23.30 8.49 -13.65
CA LYS A 160 -22.86 7.23 -12.99
C LYS A 160 -21.36 6.98 -13.00
N TYR A 161 -20.60 7.78 -13.73
CA TYR A 161 -19.15 7.65 -13.81
C TYR A 161 -18.52 8.85 -13.13
N ALA A 162 -17.55 8.61 -12.26
CA ALA A 162 -16.65 9.61 -11.73
C ALA A 162 -15.22 9.13 -11.98
N SER A 163 -14.45 9.94 -12.72
CA SER A 163 -12.99 9.82 -12.75
C SER A 163 -12.44 10.84 -11.78
N PHE A 164 -11.83 10.36 -10.71
CA PHE A 164 -11.17 11.23 -9.76
C PHE A 164 -9.66 11.10 -9.86
N THR A 165 -8.95 12.22 -9.74
CA THR A 165 -7.49 12.25 -9.67
C THR A 165 -7.08 12.90 -8.38
N LEU A 166 -6.26 12.17 -7.62
CA LEU A 166 -5.62 12.69 -6.43
C LEU A 166 -4.20 13.15 -6.75
N ALA A 167 -3.74 14.23 -6.13
CA ALA A 167 -2.35 14.62 -6.06
C ALA A 167 -1.99 14.79 -4.59
N LEU A 168 -0.93 14.11 -4.17
CA LEU A 168 -0.42 14.10 -2.79
C LEU A 168 0.79 15.03 -2.69
N ARG A 169 0.94 15.73 -1.57
CA ARG A 169 2.05 16.64 -1.32
C ARG A 169 3.31 15.88 -0.89
N GLY A 170 4.21 15.62 -1.83
CA GLY A 170 5.47 14.91 -1.66
C GLY A 170 6.22 14.83 -3.00
N HIS A 171 7.48 14.36 -3.03
CA HIS A 171 8.36 14.40 -4.23
C HIS A 171 7.89 13.59 -5.46
N ALA A 172 6.70 13.00 -5.45
CA ALA A 172 6.07 12.38 -6.61
C ALA A 172 4.58 12.77 -6.69
N THR A 173 4.21 13.51 -7.73
CA THR A 173 2.81 13.72 -8.11
C THR A 173 2.31 12.47 -8.81
N VAL A 174 1.56 11.60 -8.11
CA VAL A 174 0.95 10.42 -8.74
C VAL A 174 -0.51 10.70 -9.04
N LYS A 175 -0.87 10.72 -10.33
CA LYS A 175 -2.24 10.93 -10.80
C LYS A 175 -2.92 9.59 -10.99
N TYR A 176 -3.94 9.33 -10.20
CA TYR A 176 -4.79 8.15 -10.35
C TYR A 176 -6.09 8.51 -11.08
N GLY A 177 -6.71 7.56 -11.77
CA GLY A 177 -7.97 7.77 -12.47
C GLY A 177 -8.74 6.46 -12.52
N SER A 178 -9.97 6.46 -12.03
CA SER A 178 -10.86 5.29 -12.02
C SER A 178 -12.12 5.58 -12.84
N VAL A 179 -12.71 4.58 -13.49
CA VAL A 179 -13.95 4.74 -14.25
C VAL A 179 -14.90 3.62 -13.83
N THR A 180 -15.90 3.94 -13.00
CA THR A 180 -16.85 2.93 -12.48
C THR A 180 -18.24 3.08 -13.09
N GLY A 181 -18.84 1.96 -13.53
CA GLY A 181 -20.20 1.87 -14.05
C GLY A 181 -21.06 0.87 -13.28
N ALA A 182 -22.36 1.16 -13.16
CA ALA A 182 -23.30 0.42 -12.32
C ALA A 182 -23.65 -0.99 -12.84
N ARG A 183 -22.80 -2.00 -12.56
CA ARG A 183 -23.15 -3.43 -12.37
C ARG A 183 -22.15 -4.18 -11.48
N ALA A 184 -21.49 -3.48 -10.57
CA ALA A 184 -20.53 -4.06 -9.66
C ALA A 184 -21.22 -4.32 -8.30
N ARG A 185 -21.74 -5.54 -8.08
CA ARG A 185 -21.82 -6.06 -6.71
C ARG A 185 -20.38 -6.35 -6.32
N ILE A 186 -19.73 -5.41 -5.64
CA ILE A 186 -18.33 -5.56 -5.26
C ILE A 186 -18.23 -5.45 -3.75
N SER A 187 -18.12 -6.60 -3.08
CA SER A 187 -17.30 -6.75 -1.88
C SER A 187 -15.93 -6.15 -2.19
N PRO A 188 -15.30 -5.39 -1.28
CA PRO A 188 -14.11 -4.59 -1.56
C PRO A 188 -13.13 -5.40 -2.41
N LEU A 189 -12.98 -5.01 -3.67
CA LEU A 189 -11.84 -5.48 -4.45
C LEU A 189 -10.67 -4.78 -3.81
N TYR A 190 -9.90 -5.54 -3.03
CA TYR A 190 -8.58 -5.09 -2.64
C TYR A 190 -7.86 -4.67 -3.93
N SER A 191 -7.25 -3.48 -3.96
CA SER A 191 -6.42 -3.08 -5.08
C SER A 191 -5.14 -3.92 -5.07
N ARG A 192 -4.74 -4.47 -6.23
CA ARG A 192 -3.49 -5.22 -6.36
C ARG A 192 -2.32 -4.34 -5.86
N PRO A 193 -1.50 -4.81 -4.91
CA PRO A 193 -0.29 -4.11 -4.48
C PRO A 193 0.64 -3.79 -5.66
N SER A 194 1.40 -2.69 -5.55
CA SER A 194 2.38 -2.30 -6.57
C SER A 194 3.54 -3.29 -6.59
N GLU A 195 3.94 -3.72 -7.78
CA GLU A 195 5.13 -4.57 -8.00
C GLU A 195 6.40 -3.76 -8.36
N GLY A 196 6.28 -2.43 -8.38
CA GLY A 196 7.39 -1.53 -8.71
C GLY A 196 8.52 -1.62 -7.67
N SER A 197 9.75 -1.77 -8.17
CA SER A 197 10.97 -1.76 -7.37
C SER A 197 11.16 -0.44 -6.63
N LEU A 198 11.48 -0.51 -5.34
CA LEU A 198 11.88 0.59 -4.48
C LEU A 198 13.41 0.71 -4.37
N CYS A 199 14.17 -0.27 -4.89
CA CYS A 199 15.64 -0.28 -4.85
C CYS A 199 16.33 0.78 -5.72
N ASP A 200 15.58 1.50 -6.55
CA ASP A 200 16.05 2.67 -7.32
C ASP A 200 15.87 4.00 -6.55
N ALA A 201 15.26 3.98 -5.37
CA ALA A 201 15.03 5.17 -4.57
C ALA A 201 16.30 5.57 -3.78
N SER A 202 16.83 6.76 -4.07
CA SER A 202 18.08 7.27 -3.51
C SER A 202 18.05 7.72 -2.04
N ASN A 203 16.91 7.55 -1.34
CA ASN A 203 16.66 8.15 -0.02
C ASN A 203 16.25 7.14 1.07
N LEU A 204 16.58 5.85 0.92
CA LEU A 204 16.21 4.80 1.88
C LEU A 204 17.46 4.19 2.53
N VAL A 205 17.29 3.67 3.74
CA VAL A 205 18.31 2.89 4.44
C VAL A 205 18.44 1.57 3.71
N ASN A 206 19.45 1.46 2.86
CA ASN A 206 19.66 0.31 2.01
C ASN A 206 20.75 -0.59 2.60
N VAL A 207 20.47 -1.88 2.72
CA VAL A 207 21.49 -2.92 2.84
C VAL A 207 21.70 -3.52 1.44
N PRO A 208 22.62 -2.97 0.63
CA PRO A 208 22.79 -3.41 -0.75
C PRO A 208 23.58 -4.72 -0.82
N GLY A 209 23.06 -5.67 -1.60
CA GLY A 209 23.81 -6.75 -2.20
C GLY A 209 24.69 -6.30 -3.36
N LYS A 210 25.46 -7.22 -3.91
CA LYS A 210 26.24 -7.07 -5.13
C LYS A 210 25.42 -7.55 -6.32
N ALA A 211 25.28 -6.66 -7.30
CA ALA A 211 24.56 -7.00 -8.52
C ALA A 211 25.10 -8.26 -9.22
N GLY A 212 24.24 -9.26 -9.37
CA GLY A 212 24.48 -10.46 -10.18
C GLY A 212 25.34 -11.53 -9.52
N GLU A 213 25.64 -11.41 -8.23
CA GLU A 213 26.24 -12.47 -7.41
C GLU A 213 25.22 -12.96 -6.38
N ALA A 214 25.26 -14.24 -6.01
CA ALA A 214 24.45 -14.73 -4.90
C ALA A 214 25.03 -14.25 -3.57
N ASP A 215 24.28 -13.45 -2.82
CA ASP A 215 24.68 -12.95 -1.51
C ASP A 215 23.92 -13.61 -0.35
N ASP A 216 24.52 -13.61 0.84
CA ASP A 216 23.84 -13.94 2.10
C ASP A 216 23.76 -12.64 2.93
N ILE A 217 22.58 -12.02 2.90
CA ILE A 217 22.31 -10.72 3.53
C ILE A 217 21.49 -10.99 4.79
N THR A 218 22.05 -10.66 5.95
CA THR A 218 21.34 -10.70 7.23
C THR A 218 21.36 -9.31 7.85
N VAL A 219 20.18 -8.76 8.11
CA VAL A 219 20.06 -7.45 8.74
C VAL A 219 20.44 -7.55 10.23
N PRO A 220 21.45 -6.79 10.72
CA PRO A 220 21.87 -6.88 12.11
C PRO A 220 20.88 -6.18 13.06
N ILE A 221 20.24 -6.97 13.93
CA ILE A 221 19.23 -6.57 14.95
C ILE A 221 19.76 -5.54 15.97
N ALA A 222 21.09 -5.36 16.09
CA ALA A 222 21.71 -4.57 17.16
C ALA A 222 21.37 -3.06 17.15
N ASN A 223 20.84 -2.52 16.05
CA ASN A 223 20.53 -1.09 15.90
C ASN A 223 19.10 -0.81 15.38
N ILE A 224 18.26 -1.82 15.18
CA ILE A 224 16.94 -1.67 14.58
C ILE A 224 15.88 -1.98 15.63
N LYS A 225 14.95 -1.05 15.84
CA LYS A 225 13.84 -1.23 16.79
C LYS A 225 12.62 -1.83 16.08
N ALA A 226 11.81 -2.57 16.83
CA ALA A 226 10.50 -3.03 16.38
C ALA A 226 9.66 -1.84 15.86
N GLY A 227 9.25 -1.91 14.59
CA GLY A 227 8.50 -0.86 13.88
C GLY A 227 9.33 0.15 13.09
N GLU A 228 10.65 -0.02 12.99
CA GLU A 228 11.49 0.71 12.02
C GLU A 228 11.50 -0.02 10.68
N ASP A 229 11.22 0.66 9.57
CA ASP A 229 11.18 0.00 8.27
C ASP A 229 12.59 -0.14 7.65
N VAL A 230 12.99 -1.35 7.21
CA VAL A 230 14.31 -1.60 6.61
C VAL A 230 14.18 -1.96 5.13
N LEU A 231 14.89 -1.26 4.24
CA LEU A 231 14.98 -1.66 2.84
C LEU A 231 16.23 -2.54 2.61
N VAL A 232 16.01 -3.74 2.07
CA VAL A 232 17.07 -4.66 1.66
C VAL A 232 16.97 -4.93 0.17
N CYS A 233 18.07 -4.69 -0.56
CA CYS A 233 18.11 -4.82 -2.01
C CYS A 233 19.19 -5.82 -2.43
N GLY A 234 18.79 -7.00 -2.89
CA GLY A 234 19.70 -8.04 -3.40
C GLY A 234 20.34 -7.70 -4.75
N TYR A 235 19.61 -7.01 -5.63
CA TYR A 235 20.03 -6.70 -7.01
C TYR A 235 20.21 -7.94 -7.93
N GLY A 236 19.72 -9.10 -7.51
CA GLY A 236 19.68 -10.35 -8.26
C GLY A 236 20.99 -11.14 -8.17
N GLY A 237 20.96 -12.37 -8.63
CA GLY A 237 22.08 -13.32 -8.53
C GLY A 237 21.76 -14.56 -7.71
N GLY A 238 20.59 -14.61 -7.07
CA GLY A 238 20.11 -15.73 -6.26
C GLY A 238 20.47 -15.54 -4.81
N ASP A 239 19.85 -14.54 -4.19
CA ASP A 239 20.22 -14.04 -2.88
C ASP A 239 19.49 -14.79 -1.77
N LYS A 240 20.17 -14.97 -0.64
CA LYS A 240 19.53 -15.37 0.60
C LYS A 240 19.46 -14.15 1.51
N ILE A 241 18.26 -13.64 1.71
CA ILE A 241 18.02 -12.44 2.50
C ILE A 241 17.21 -12.81 3.74
N THR A 242 17.69 -12.37 4.90
CA THR A 242 17.00 -12.51 6.19
C THR A 242 16.84 -11.11 6.78
N GLY A 243 15.57 -10.75 7.01
CA GLY A 243 15.13 -9.54 7.65
C GLY A 243 15.43 -9.48 9.14
N SER A 244 14.59 -8.77 9.87
CA SER A 244 14.70 -8.37 11.26
C SER A 244 13.34 -8.45 11.95
N ASP A 245 13.26 -8.10 13.23
CA ASP A 245 11.98 -8.05 13.97
C ASP A 245 11.18 -6.76 13.69
N ALA A 246 11.45 -6.09 12.57
CA ALA A 246 10.85 -4.83 12.18
C ALA A 246 10.17 -4.97 10.80
N ASN A 247 9.49 -3.93 10.31
CA ASN A 247 8.76 -4.09 9.03
C ASN A 247 9.75 -3.97 7.86
N ASP A 248 10.11 -5.06 7.23
CA ASP A 248 11.14 -5.06 6.21
C ASP A 248 10.56 -4.97 4.80
N ILE A 249 11.23 -4.23 3.95
CA ILE A 249 11.03 -4.22 2.50
C ILE A 249 12.22 -4.97 1.90
N ILE A 250 11.99 -6.19 1.46
CA ILE A 250 13.02 -7.07 0.91
C ILE A 250 12.78 -7.27 -0.57
N GLU A 251 13.74 -6.87 -1.40
CA GLU A 251 13.70 -7.10 -2.84
C GLU A 251 14.92 -7.90 -3.32
N ALA A 252 14.67 -9.07 -3.89
CA ALA A 252 15.70 -9.93 -4.44
C ALA A 252 16.36 -9.34 -5.70
N GLY A 253 15.62 -8.57 -6.50
CA GLY A 253 16.07 -8.07 -7.80
C GLY A 253 15.30 -8.69 -8.97
N ASP A 254 15.93 -8.84 -10.14
CA ASP A 254 15.24 -9.28 -11.37
C ASP A 254 15.60 -10.68 -11.86
N ASN A 255 16.65 -11.30 -11.30
CA ASN A 255 17.12 -12.62 -11.71
C ASN A 255 17.75 -13.40 -10.55
N GLY A 256 17.80 -14.71 -10.70
CA GLY A 256 18.42 -15.65 -9.76
C GLY A 256 17.46 -16.07 -8.65
N SER A 257 17.29 -17.40 -8.52
CA SER A 257 16.50 -18.02 -7.46
C SER A 257 16.98 -17.61 -6.06
N SER A 258 16.12 -16.90 -5.35
CA SER A 258 16.40 -16.24 -4.09
C SER A 258 15.55 -16.82 -2.95
N ILE A 259 16.02 -16.67 -1.72
CA ILE A 259 15.34 -17.07 -0.49
C ILE A 259 15.19 -15.83 0.39
N LEU A 260 13.97 -15.36 0.60
CA LEU A 260 13.66 -14.17 1.38
C LEU A 260 12.92 -14.57 2.65
N ASN A 261 13.36 -14.07 3.80
CA ASN A 261 12.72 -14.29 5.10
C ASN A 261 12.48 -12.93 5.76
N GLY A 262 11.22 -12.61 6.05
CA GLY A 262 10.81 -11.35 6.70
C GLY A 262 11.08 -11.36 8.20
N GLU A 263 10.86 -12.53 8.84
CA GLU A 263 10.95 -12.75 10.29
C GLU A 263 9.73 -12.23 11.04
N ALA A 264 9.80 -11.13 11.79
CA ALA A 264 8.66 -10.62 12.55
C ALA A 264 8.43 -9.16 12.20
N GLY A 265 7.19 -8.73 12.03
CA GLY A 265 6.90 -7.41 11.48
C GLY A 265 5.87 -7.52 10.37
N ASN A 266 5.53 -6.40 9.75
CA ASN A 266 4.67 -6.41 8.57
C ASN A 266 5.54 -6.25 7.34
N ASP A 267 5.91 -7.36 6.71
CA ASP A 267 6.97 -7.38 5.72
C ASP A 267 6.45 -7.30 4.29
N PHE A 268 7.22 -6.68 3.41
CA PHE A 268 7.04 -6.72 1.96
C PHE A 268 8.19 -7.49 1.33
N LEU A 269 7.91 -8.67 0.79
CA LEU A 269 8.90 -9.52 0.14
C LEU A 269 8.64 -9.61 -1.36
N ARG A 270 9.63 -9.25 -2.17
CA ARG A 270 9.57 -9.27 -3.64
C ARG A 270 10.67 -10.14 -4.22
N GLY A 271 10.26 -11.21 -4.87
CA GLY A 271 11.10 -12.12 -5.63
C GLY A 271 11.61 -11.52 -6.94
N THR A 272 12.24 -12.39 -7.72
CA THR A 272 12.83 -12.21 -9.03
C THR A 272 11.89 -12.76 -10.11
N ASN A 273 12.38 -13.01 -11.33
CA ASN A 273 11.58 -13.71 -12.35
C ASN A 273 11.98 -15.20 -12.47
N ASP A 274 12.77 -15.71 -11.51
CA ASP A 274 13.19 -17.10 -11.39
C ASP A 274 12.57 -17.72 -10.13
N ALA A 275 12.63 -19.05 -9.99
CA ALA A 275 11.96 -19.74 -8.88
C ALA A 275 12.52 -19.33 -7.50
N ASP A 276 11.70 -18.68 -6.69
CA ASP A 276 12.08 -18.13 -5.39
C ASP A 276 11.40 -18.83 -4.21
N THR A 277 11.90 -18.57 -3.01
CA THR A 277 11.25 -18.96 -1.74
C THR A 277 11.09 -17.73 -0.86
N LEU A 278 9.85 -17.33 -0.58
CA LEU A 278 9.51 -16.17 0.23
C LEU A 278 8.79 -16.66 1.49
N ASN A 279 9.31 -16.30 2.65
CA ASN A 279 8.72 -16.56 3.95
C ASN A 279 8.42 -15.21 4.61
N GLY A 280 7.15 -14.90 4.85
CA GLY A 280 6.70 -13.70 5.56
C GLY A 280 7.15 -13.74 7.01
N GLY A 281 6.46 -14.56 7.81
CA GLY A 281 6.85 -14.81 9.19
C GLY A 281 5.71 -14.43 10.12
N ASP A 282 5.99 -13.73 11.21
CA ASP A 282 4.96 -13.27 12.15
C ASP A 282 4.55 -11.83 11.82
N GLY A 283 3.31 -11.60 11.40
CA GLY A 283 2.74 -10.26 11.25
C GLY A 283 1.73 -10.16 10.09
N ILE A 284 1.72 -9.04 9.37
CA ILE A 284 0.86 -8.86 8.19
C ILE A 284 1.77 -8.66 6.98
N ASP A 285 1.94 -9.72 6.20
CA ASP A 285 2.95 -9.73 5.14
C ASP A 285 2.36 -9.61 3.74
N VAL A 286 3.15 -9.05 2.83
CA VAL A 286 2.88 -8.98 1.40
C VAL A 286 3.99 -9.70 0.65
N LEU A 287 3.65 -10.83 0.02
CA LEU A 287 4.60 -11.67 -0.71
C LEU A 287 4.33 -11.60 -2.22
N VAL A 288 5.33 -11.19 -2.99
CA VAL A 288 5.28 -11.03 -4.44
C VAL A 288 6.28 -11.98 -5.10
N GLY A 289 5.81 -13.07 -5.70
CA GLY A 289 6.64 -14.07 -6.40
C GLY A 289 7.16 -13.57 -7.75
N ARG A 290 6.26 -12.98 -8.55
CA ARG A 290 6.46 -12.50 -9.93
C ARG A 290 6.58 -13.62 -10.96
N GLY A 291 7.75 -14.16 -11.21
CA GLY A 291 7.97 -15.09 -12.32
C GLY A 291 8.76 -16.27 -11.84
N GLY A 292 8.50 -17.46 -12.40
CA GLY A 292 9.15 -18.67 -11.94
C GLY A 292 8.19 -19.51 -11.09
N ASN A 293 8.70 -20.61 -10.54
CA ASN A 293 7.88 -21.52 -9.75
C ASN A 293 8.17 -21.27 -8.28
N ASP A 294 7.39 -20.39 -7.68
CA ASP A 294 7.70 -19.81 -6.38
C ASP A 294 7.10 -20.59 -5.22
N ARG A 295 7.75 -20.50 -4.07
CA ARG A 295 7.22 -21.00 -2.80
C ARG A 295 6.98 -19.81 -1.87
N LEU A 296 5.72 -19.55 -1.56
CA LEU A 296 5.28 -18.42 -0.75
C LEU A 296 4.67 -18.95 0.55
N ASP A 297 5.24 -18.62 1.70
CA ASP A 297 4.74 -19.02 3.03
C ASP A 297 4.46 -17.78 3.87
N GLY A 298 3.22 -17.61 4.33
CA GLY A 298 2.82 -16.48 5.17
C GLY A 298 3.21 -16.59 6.64
N GLY A 299 3.69 -17.75 7.09
CA GLY A 299 4.10 -17.91 8.48
C GLY A 299 2.93 -17.87 9.48
N GLY A 300 3.11 -17.15 10.58
CA GLY A 300 2.21 -17.08 11.75
C GLY A 300 1.28 -15.87 11.76
N GLY A 301 1.26 -15.08 10.68
CA GLY A 301 0.55 -13.82 10.56
C GLY A 301 -0.97 -13.85 10.72
N ASP A 302 -1.56 -12.70 11.09
CA ASP A 302 -3.02 -12.55 11.20
C ASP A 302 -3.68 -12.35 9.84
N LYS A 303 -2.93 -11.84 8.86
CA LYS A 303 -3.41 -11.60 7.50
C LYS A 303 -2.25 -11.47 6.52
N ASN A 304 -2.22 -12.29 5.48
CA ASN A 304 -1.20 -12.18 4.42
C ASN A 304 -1.79 -11.94 3.04
N ILE A 305 -1.01 -11.27 2.19
CA ILE A 305 -1.36 -10.93 0.81
C ILE A 305 -0.33 -11.54 -0.13
N TYR A 306 -0.79 -12.26 -1.15
CA TYR A 306 0.06 -12.95 -2.11
C TYR A 306 -0.18 -12.46 -3.54
N LEU A 307 0.88 -12.12 -4.25
CA LEU A 307 0.89 -11.88 -5.68
C LEU A 307 1.80 -12.93 -6.32
N LEU A 308 1.19 -13.93 -6.95
CA LEU A 308 1.95 -15.09 -7.46
C LEU A 308 2.72 -14.71 -8.73
N GLY A 309 2.00 -14.11 -9.68
CA GLY A 309 2.54 -13.82 -11.00
C GLY A 309 2.49 -15.05 -11.91
N THR A 310 3.54 -15.30 -12.71
CA THR A 310 3.59 -16.35 -13.73
C THR A 310 4.44 -17.55 -13.31
N GLY A 311 3.89 -18.75 -13.45
CA GLY A 311 4.60 -20.02 -13.21
C GLY A 311 3.72 -21.01 -12.45
N ALA A 312 4.34 -21.97 -11.77
CA ALA A 312 3.66 -22.93 -10.89
C ALA A 312 4.00 -22.62 -9.42
N ASP A 313 3.25 -21.72 -8.81
CA ASP A 313 3.53 -21.27 -7.46
C ASP A 313 2.81 -22.13 -6.41
N THR A 314 3.45 -22.22 -5.26
CA THR A 314 2.93 -22.91 -4.09
C THR A 314 2.79 -21.92 -2.94
N VAL A 315 1.55 -21.69 -2.52
CA VAL A 315 1.22 -20.82 -1.37
C VAL A 315 0.84 -21.67 -0.17
N ASN A 316 1.38 -21.30 0.98
CA ASN A 316 0.90 -21.70 2.30
C ASN A 316 0.53 -20.44 3.09
N GLY A 317 -0.76 -20.18 3.26
CA GLY A 317 -1.26 -18.99 3.95
C GLY A 317 -0.88 -18.97 5.42
N GLY A 318 -1.18 -20.08 6.09
CA GLY A 318 -0.91 -20.25 7.51
C GLY A 318 -2.21 -20.12 8.32
N PRO A 319 -2.15 -19.71 9.60
CA PRO A 319 -3.31 -19.19 10.30
C PRO A 319 -3.66 -17.78 9.79
N GLY A 320 -4.85 -17.28 10.15
CA GLY A 320 -5.23 -15.91 9.83
C GLY A 320 -6.10 -15.79 8.58
N LEU A 321 -6.12 -14.59 7.98
CA LEU A 321 -6.85 -14.28 6.76
C LEU A 321 -5.89 -14.16 5.58
N ASP A 322 -5.92 -15.14 4.68
CA ASP A 322 -5.01 -15.18 3.56
C ASP A 322 -5.70 -14.84 2.24
N ILE A 323 -5.09 -13.91 1.49
CA ILE A 323 -5.65 -13.32 0.28
C ILE A 323 -4.67 -13.49 -0.88
N VAL A 324 -5.08 -14.22 -1.91
CA VAL A 324 -4.27 -14.42 -3.12
C VAL A 324 -4.84 -13.61 -4.28
N PHE A 325 -3.96 -12.85 -4.94
CA PHE A 325 -4.26 -12.10 -6.15
C PHE A 325 -3.78 -12.84 -7.39
N LEU A 326 -4.66 -12.89 -8.39
CA LEU A 326 -4.45 -13.59 -9.64
C LEU A 326 -4.64 -12.62 -10.81
N GLU A 327 -3.71 -12.64 -11.77
CA GLU A 327 -3.78 -11.74 -12.94
C GLU A 327 -4.83 -12.19 -13.94
N GLY A 328 -5.73 -11.30 -14.32
CA GLY A 328 -6.73 -11.59 -15.32
C GLY A 328 -8.08 -12.02 -14.76
N LYS A 329 -8.96 -12.40 -15.69
CA LYS A 329 -10.37 -12.65 -15.40
C LYS A 329 -10.60 -14.01 -14.77
N ARG A 330 -11.58 -14.10 -13.88
CA ARG A 330 -12.01 -15.34 -13.22
C ARG A 330 -12.32 -16.47 -14.21
N SER A 331 -12.82 -16.17 -15.39
CA SER A 331 -13.13 -17.17 -16.44
C SER A 331 -11.93 -17.96 -16.92
N ASN A 332 -10.71 -17.42 -16.76
CA ASN A 332 -9.48 -18.06 -17.21
C ASN A 332 -9.00 -19.14 -16.22
N TYR A 333 -9.59 -19.17 -15.03
CA TYR A 333 -9.15 -20.01 -13.92
C TYR A 333 -10.16 -21.12 -13.60
N GLY A 334 -9.69 -22.36 -13.53
CA GLY A 334 -10.43 -23.48 -12.95
C GLY A 334 -10.12 -23.60 -11.46
N THR A 335 -11.15 -23.55 -10.61
CA THR A 335 -11.02 -23.69 -9.14
C THR A 335 -11.83 -24.87 -8.61
N ALA A 336 -11.96 -25.92 -9.42
CA ALA A 336 -12.81 -27.06 -9.09
C ALA A 336 -12.25 -27.81 -7.87
N GLY A 337 -13.04 -27.93 -6.80
CA GLY A 337 -12.62 -28.61 -5.56
C GLY A 337 -11.78 -27.76 -4.61
N CYS A 338 -11.66 -26.46 -4.85
CA CYS A 338 -10.98 -25.56 -3.92
C CYS A 338 -11.75 -25.39 -2.61
N THR A 339 -11.04 -25.59 -1.50
CA THR A 339 -11.47 -25.29 -0.13
C THR A 339 -10.42 -24.41 0.54
N LYS A 340 -10.73 -23.87 1.73
CA LYS A 340 -9.76 -23.11 2.51
C LYS A 340 -8.49 -23.89 2.82
N THR A 341 -8.61 -25.18 3.08
CA THR A 341 -7.46 -26.04 3.42
C THR A 341 -6.58 -26.33 2.22
N GLN A 342 -7.17 -26.48 1.03
CA GLN A 342 -6.43 -26.83 -0.18
C GLN A 342 -7.19 -26.38 -1.43
N CYS A 343 -6.49 -25.70 -2.33
CA CYS A 343 -7.00 -25.30 -3.62
C CYS A 343 -5.93 -25.51 -4.69
N THR A 344 -6.31 -26.16 -5.79
CA THR A 344 -5.47 -26.21 -6.99
C THR A 344 -6.16 -25.39 -8.06
N ILE A 345 -5.51 -24.31 -8.49
CA ILE A 345 -6.02 -23.45 -9.53
C ILE A 345 -5.37 -23.87 -10.84
N THR A 346 -6.20 -24.14 -11.84
CA THR A 346 -5.76 -24.53 -13.18
C THR A 346 -5.96 -23.38 -14.16
N GLN A 347 -4.99 -23.11 -15.03
CA GLN A 347 -5.13 -22.17 -16.15
C GLN A 347 -4.91 -22.90 -17.49
N SER A 348 -5.52 -22.39 -18.57
CA SER A 348 -5.34 -22.98 -19.91
C SER A 348 -3.94 -22.76 -20.48
N ASP A 349 -3.27 -21.68 -20.07
CA ASP A 349 -2.03 -21.19 -20.70
C ASP A 349 -0.86 -21.06 -19.71
N GLN A 350 -1.04 -21.49 -18.46
CA GLN A 350 -0.03 -21.50 -17.42
C GLN A 350 -0.05 -22.80 -16.64
N GLU A 351 1.03 -23.04 -15.90
CA GLU A 351 1.12 -24.16 -14.98
C GLU A 351 0.12 -23.99 -13.81
N ASN A 352 -0.17 -25.10 -13.13
CA ASN A 352 -1.15 -25.09 -12.06
C ASN A 352 -0.58 -24.48 -10.78
N GLN A 353 -1.39 -23.66 -10.13
CA GLN A 353 -1.08 -23.02 -8.86
C GLN A 353 -1.60 -23.88 -7.71
N THR A 354 -0.81 -24.05 -6.65
CA THR A 354 -1.18 -24.85 -5.48
C THR A 354 -1.26 -23.98 -4.24
N LEU A 355 -2.46 -23.86 -3.66
CA LEU A 355 -2.71 -23.07 -2.48
C LEU A 355 -3.12 -23.96 -1.31
N LYS A 356 -2.65 -23.63 -0.11
CA LYS A 356 -3.04 -24.25 1.14
C LYS A 356 -3.31 -23.17 2.18
N ASN A 357 -4.34 -23.40 3.00
CA ASN A 357 -4.78 -22.45 4.02
C ASN A 357 -4.99 -21.05 3.43
N VAL A 358 -5.88 -20.94 2.43
CA VAL A 358 -6.19 -19.64 1.79
C VAL A 358 -7.69 -19.40 1.85
N GLU A 359 -8.12 -18.23 2.29
CA GLU A 359 -9.53 -17.90 2.44
C GLU A 359 -10.11 -17.23 1.20
N ILE A 360 -9.34 -16.37 0.53
CA ILE A 360 -9.87 -15.47 -0.50
C ILE A 360 -8.99 -15.47 -1.73
N LEU A 361 -9.63 -15.61 -2.90
CA LEU A 361 -9.02 -15.38 -4.21
C LEU A 361 -9.59 -14.12 -4.85
N ILE A 362 -8.73 -13.22 -5.29
CA ILE A 362 -9.07 -11.99 -6.01
C ILE A 362 -8.59 -12.08 -7.45
N PHE A 363 -9.50 -11.75 -8.37
CA PHE A 363 -9.29 -11.68 -9.81
C PHE A 363 -9.58 -10.25 -10.28
N ASP A 364 -9.17 -9.90 -11.50
CA ASP A 364 -9.41 -8.56 -12.06
C ASP A 364 -10.90 -8.18 -12.13
N ASP A 365 -11.79 -9.18 -12.27
CA ASP A 365 -13.23 -8.99 -12.47
C ASP A 365 -14.11 -9.65 -11.40
N ALA A 366 -13.52 -10.35 -10.42
CA ALA A 366 -14.28 -11.08 -9.42
C ALA A 366 -13.51 -11.34 -8.12
N ARG A 367 -14.26 -11.67 -7.08
CA ARG A 367 -13.77 -12.22 -5.82
C ARG A 367 -14.40 -13.58 -5.58
N LEU A 368 -13.60 -14.52 -5.08
CA LEU A 368 -14.06 -15.85 -4.68
C LEU A 368 -13.60 -16.12 -3.24
N ASP A 369 -14.56 -16.18 -2.33
CA ASP A 369 -14.31 -16.68 -0.98
C ASP A 369 -14.38 -18.21 -1.00
N LEU A 370 -13.33 -18.87 -0.51
CA LEU A 370 -13.23 -20.32 -0.54
C LEU A 370 -14.13 -20.96 0.54
N PRO A 371 -14.83 -22.05 0.21
CA PRO A 371 -15.63 -22.79 1.18
C PRO A 371 -14.73 -23.48 2.21
N ASN A 372 -15.23 -23.62 3.43
CA ASN A 372 -14.57 -24.37 4.50
C ASN A 372 -14.30 -25.82 4.10
#